data_AF-S3CIK5-F1
#
_entry.id   AF-S3CIK5-F1
#
_cell.length_a   1.000
_cell.length_b   1.000
_cell.length_c   1.000
_cell.angle_alpha   90.00
_cell.angle_beta   90.00
_cell.angle_gamma   90.00
#
_symmetry.space_group_name_H-M   'P 1'
#
loop_
_entity.id
_entity.type
_entity.pdbx_description
1 polymer ?
#
loop_
_entity_poly.entity_id
_entity_poly.type
_entity_poly.pdbx_seq_one_letter_code
_entity_poly.pdbx_strand_id
1 'polypeptide(L)'
;MGSQAEETPFDDNEITVLVTGFAETDLRVSEDAGRYLCDYIYYTSLSHLARRGEEKRVVFLHVPVEADETHIKTGVEATIELIRAIVESGMLKRMAEKGREVRTEEEEGMRRVHGVGEGKVEV
;
A
#
# COMPACT_ATOMS: atom_id res chain seq x y z
N MET A 1 0.11 -27.48 8.36
CA MET A 1 -0.49 -26.15 8.57
C MET A 1 -0.14 -25.32 7.36
N GLY A 2 -1.12 -25.01 6.50
CA GLY A 2 -0.85 -24.27 5.26
C GLY A 2 -0.45 -22.84 5.62
N SER A 3 0.76 -22.44 5.25
CA SER A 3 1.16 -21.03 5.25
C SER A 3 0.33 -20.32 4.20
N GLN A 4 -0.77 -19.72 4.61
CA GLN A 4 -1.40 -18.67 3.83
C GLN A 4 -0.35 -17.55 3.74
N ALA A 5 0.14 -17.25 2.54
CA ALA A 5 1.07 -16.16 2.35
C ALA A 5 0.41 -14.87 2.87
N GLU A 6 1.03 -14.25 3.87
CA GLU A 6 0.57 -12.95 4.33
C GLU A 6 1.20 -11.90 3.45
N GLU A 7 0.39 -11.18 2.68
CA GLU A 7 0.87 -10.11 1.81
C GLU A 7 0.62 -8.73 2.42
N THR A 8 1.49 -7.77 2.10
CA THR A 8 1.27 -6.37 2.45
C THR A 8 0.13 -5.79 1.60
N PRO A 9 -0.54 -4.72 2.06
CA PRO A 9 -1.56 -4.03 1.29
C PRO A 9 -0.97 -2.96 0.35
N PHE A 10 0.36 -2.85 0.27
CA PHE A 10 1.03 -1.97 -0.67
C PHE A 10 1.16 -2.64 -2.03
N ASP A 11 1.03 -1.87 -3.10
CA ASP A 11 1.36 -2.31 -4.45
C ASP A 11 2.85 -2.07 -4.68
N ASP A 12 3.63 -3.15 -4.72
CA ASP A 12 5.08 -3.10 -4.88
C ASP A 12 5.50 -2.45 -6.22
N ASN A 13 4.67 -2.56 -7.26
CA ASN A 13 4.93 -1.90 -8.55
C ASN A 13 4.68 -0.40 -8.45
N GLU A 14 3.60 0.02 -7.78
CA GLU A 14 3.32 1.44 -7.52
C GLU A 14 4.46 2.07 -6.72
N ILE A 15 4.89 1.41 -5.64
CA ILE A 15 6.01 1.88 -4.82
C ILE A 15 7.29 1.95 -5.66
N THR A 16 7.60 0.93 -6.46
CA THR A 16 8.81 0.94 -7.30
C THR A 16 8.79 2.07 -8.32
N VAL A 17 7.64 2.33 -8.96
CA VAL A 17 7.46 3.45 -9.89
C VAL A 17 7.67 4.79 -9.20
N LEU A 18 7.11 4.97 -8.00
CA LEU A 18 7.31 6.19 -7.22
C LEU A 18 8.80 6.37 -6.89
N VAL A 19 9.46 5.37 -6.33
CA VAL A 19 10.86 5.48 -5.91
C VAL A 19 11.81 5.73 -7.10
N THR A 20 11.60 5.04 -8.23
CA THR A 20 12.42 5.26 -9.45
C THR A 20 12.15 6.62 -10.11
N GLY A 21 10.98 7.23 -9.86
CA GLY A 21 10.72 8.62 -10.23
C GLY A 21 11.50 9.65 -9.41
N PHE A 22 11.97 9.28 -8.21
CA PHE A 22 12.73 10.16 -7.32
C PHE A 22 14.24 9.91 -7.31
N ALA A 23 14.70 8.71 -7.68
CA ALA A 23 16.12 8.35 -7.67
C ALA A 23 16.50 7.51 -8.90
N GLU A 24 17.64 7.85 -9.53
CA GLU A 24 18.31 7.00 -10.53
C GLU A 24 19.09 5.85 -9.85
N THR A 25 18.42 5.12 -8.95
CA THR A 25 18.99 3.96 -8.25
C THR A 25 18.35 2.68 -8.80
N ASP A 26 19.16 1.66 -9.09
CA ASP A 26 18.70 0.34 -9.56
C ASP A 26 17.95 -0.39 -8.44
N LEU A 27 16.65 -0.11 -8.34
CA LEU A 27 15.72 -0.72 -7.40
C LEU A 27 14.83 -1.72 -8.12
N ARG A 28 14.60 -2.87 -7.48
CA ARG A 28 13.84 -3.97 -8.06
C ARG A 28 12.91 -4.56 -7.00
N VAL A 29 11.71 -4.93 -7.45
CA VAL A 29 10.79 -5.74 -6.63
C VAL A 29 11.41 -7.12 -6.44
N SER A 30 11.42 -7.61 -5.20
CA SER A 30 11.84 -8.98 -4.87
C SER A 30 10.63 -9.77 -4.39
N GLU A 31 10.33 -10.87 -5.07
CA GLU A 31 9.29 -11.82 -4.65
C GLU A 31 9.79 -12.81 -3.57
N ASP A 32 11.09 -12.77 -3.25
CA ASP A 32 11.71 -13.63 -2.24
C ASP A 32 12.44 -12.76 -1.20
N ALA A 33 11.97 -12.81 0.05
CA ALA A 33 12.62 -12.13 1.18
C ALA A 33 13.82 -12.93 1.76
N GLY A 34 14.17 -14.05 1.14
CA GLY A 34 15.22 -14.97 1.56
C GLY A 34 14.69 -16.10 2.45
N ARG A 35 15.61 -16.95 2.94
CA ARG A 35 15.26 -18.12 3.80
C ARG A 35 15.82 -18.06 5.21
N TYR A 36 16.24 -16.87 5.65
CA TYR A 36 16.89 -16.67 6.93
C TYR A 36 16.15 -15.62 7.77
N LEU A 37 16.85 -14.84 8.57
CA LEU A 37 16.24 -13.90 9.50
C LEU A 37 15.35 -12.84 8.82
N CYS A 38 15.66 -12.44 7.58
CA CYS A 38 14.89 -11.44 6.84
C CYS A 38 13.42 -11.86 6.65
N ASP A 39 13.21 -13.07 6.11
CA ASP A 39 11.87 -13.63 5.91
C ASP A 39 11.14 -13.85 7.24
N TYR A 40 11.86 -14.33 8.25
CA TYR A 40 11.29 -14.46 9.59
C TYR A 40 10.82 -13.11 10.16
N ILE A 41 11.62 -12.05 10.09
CA ILE A 41 11.25 -10.71 10.57
C ILE A 41 10.06 -10.18 9.78
N TYR A 42 10.09 -10.31 8.46
CA TYR A 42 9.03 -9.83 7.58
C TYR A 42 7.71 -10.55 7.86
N TYR A 43 7.71 -11.89 7.83
CA TYR A 43 6.55 -12.71 8.14
C TYR A 43 5.99 -12.43 9.53
N THR A 44 6.84 -12.42 10.57
CA THR A 44 6.37 -12.19 11.94
C THR A 44 5.80 -10.79 12.16
N SER A 45 6.32 -9.77 11.47
CA SER A 45 5.76 -8.41 11.49
C SER A 45 4.36 -8.38 10.88
N LEU A 46 4.15 -9.07 9.76
CA LEU A 46 2.85 -9.20 9.12
C LEU A 46 1.86 -9.98 10.00
N SER A 47 2.26 -11.15 10.51
CA SER A 47 1.43 -11.95 11.40
C SER A 47 1.04 -11.20 12.67
N HIS A 48 1.94 -10.36 13.20
CA HIS A 48 1.64 -9.55 14.37
C HIS A 48 0.49 -8.56 14.12
N LEU A 49 0.49 -7.87 12.98
CA LEU A 49 -0.58 -6.95 12.59
C LEU A 49 -1.88 -7.69 12.25
N ALA A 50 -1.78 -8.82 11.53
CA ALA A 50 -2.93 -9.64 11.19
C ALA A 50 -3.67 -10.13 12.44
N ARG A 51 -2.93 -10.59 13.46
CA ARG A 51 -3.50 -11.03 14.75
C ARG A 51 -4.17 -9.90 15.53
N ARG A 52 -3.80 -8.65 15.28
CA ARG A 52 -4.40 -7.45 15.89
C ARG A 52 -5.58 -6.90 15.09
N GLY A 53 -5.88 -7.48 13.92
CA GLY A 53 -6.90 -6.95 13.00
C GLY A 53 -6.51 -5.60 12.40
N GLU A 54 -5.22 -5.29 12.36
CA GLU A 54 -4.70 -4.04 11.81
C GLU A 54 -4.27 -4.21 10.35
N GLU A 55 -4.28 -3.10 9.62
CA GLU A 55 -3.76 -3.08 8.25
C GLU A 55 -2.27 -3.45 8.25
N LYS A 56 -1.89 -4.44 7.43
CA LYS A 56 -0.56 -5.06 7.36
C LYS A 56 0.51 -4.15 6.70
N ARG A 57 0.64 -2.91 7.17
CA ARG A 57 1.57 -1.91 6.62
C ARG A 57 3.02 -2.23 7.01
N VAL A 58 3.63 -3.16 6.30
CA VAL A 58 5.02 -3.58 6.48
C VAL A 58 5.69 -3.57 5.12
N VAL A 59 6.92 -3.06 5.05
CA VAL A 59 7.79 -3.12 3.87
C VAL A 59 9.16 -3.60 4.34
N PHE A 60 9.85 -4.38 3.51
CA PHE A 60 11.21 -4.84 3.77
C PHE A 60 12.14 -4.42 2.63
N LEU A 61 13.31 -3.88 2.95
CA LEU A 61 14.30 -3.44 1.97
C LEU A 61 15.58 -4.24 2.14
N HIS A 62 15.93 -5.03 1.13
CA HIS A 62 17.27 -5.62 1.03
C HIS A 62 18.24 -4.56 0.51
N VAL A 63 19.35 -4.38 1.24
CA VAL A 63 20.47 -3.54 0.80
C VAL A 63 21.68 -4.43 0.49
N PRO A 64 22.53 -4.03 -0.48
CA PRO A 64 23.78 -4.74 -0.76
C PRO A 64 24.70 -4.82 0.48
N VAL A 65 25.65 -5.76 0.48
CA VAL A 65 26.55 -6.01 1.62
C VAL A 65 27.71 -5.01 1.69
N GLU A 66 27.98 -4.34 0.58
CA GLU A 66 29.03 -3.36 0.41
C GLU A 66 28.82 -2.16 1.35
N ALA A 67 29.88 -1.75 2.03
CA ALA A 67 29.85 -0.72 3.07
C ALA A 67 30.85 0.42 2.80
N ASP A 68 31.28 0.60 1.54
CA ASP A 68 31.99 1.82 1.18
C ASP A 68 31.05 3.03 1.13
N GLU A 69 31.64 4.23 1.14
CA GLU A 69 30.89 5.49 1.20
C GLU A 69 29.84 5.64 0.09
N THR A 70 30.12 5.08 -1.10
CA THR A 70 29.18 5.17 -2.23
C THR A 70 27.95 4.32 -1.96
N HIS A 71 28.14 3.06 -1.56
CA HIS A 71 27.04 2.15 -1.26
C HIS A 71 26.23 2.60 -0.05
N ILE A 72 26.88 3.13 0.99
CA ILE A 72 26.17 3.70 2.15
C ILE A 72 25.30 4.88 1.72
N LYS A 73 25.87 5.81 0.93
CA LYS A 73 25.14 6.98 0.46
C LYS A 73 23.94 6.56 -0.39
N THR A 74 24.13 5.65 -1.34
CA THR A 74 23.05 5.11 -2.18
C THR A 74 21.98 4.42 -1.34
N GLY A 75 22.35 3.62 -0.34
CA GLY A 75 21.39 2.96 0.56
C GLY A 75 20.56 3.96 1.35
N VAL A 76 21.17 5.05 1.84
CA VAL A 76 20.47 6.13 2.53
C VAL A 76 19.50 6.86 1.60
N GLU A 77 19.95 7.25 0.41
CA GLU A 77 19.12 7.93 -0.59
C GLU A 77 17.92 7.06 -0.99
N ALA A 78 18.15 5.78 -1.31
CA ALA A 78 17.10 4.83 -1.65
C ALA A 78 16.09 4.65 -0.50
N THR A 79 16.55 4.56 0.74
CA THR A 79 15.68 4.41 1.92
C THR A 79 14.80 5.64 2.13
N ILE A 80 15.35 6.84 1.95
CA ILE A 80 14.60 8.10 2.07
C ILE A 80 13.48 8.15 1.01
N GLU A 81 13.80 7.83 -0.25
CA GLU A 81 12.81 7.85 -1.31
C GLU A 81 11.76 6.74 -1.15
N LEU A 82 12.14 5.56 -0.65
CA LEU A 82 11.19 4.51 -0.28
C LEU A 82 10.17 4.99 0.76
N ILE A 83 10.63 5.66 1.82
CA ILE A 83 9.74 6.20 2.85
C ILE A 83 8.76 7.23 2.25
N ARG A 84 9.26 8.11 1.36
CA ARG A 84 8.41 9.10 0.67
C ARG A 84 7.34 8.43 -0.20
N ALA A 85 7.73 7.44 -1.00
CA ALA A 85 6.82 6.68 -1.85
C ALA A 85 5.72 5.97 -1.04
N ILE A 86 6.07 5.36 0.09
CA ILE A 86 5.09 4.72 1.00
C ILE A 86 4.08 5.75 1.53
N VAL A 87 4.54 6.94 1.93
CA VAL A 87 3.66 8.01 2.42
C VAL A 87 2.75 8.50 1.30
N GLU A 88 3.27 8.73 0.10
CA GLU A 88 2.51 9.21 -1.04
C GLU A 88 1.44 8.21 -1.50
N SER A 89 1.80 6.94 -1.64
CA SER A 89 0.85 5.85 -1.94
C SER A 89 -0.27 5.78 -0.90
N GLY A 90 0.09 5.88 0.39
CA GLY A 90 -0.88 5.93 1.48
C GLY A 90 -1.83 7.14 1.42
N MET A 91 -1.33 8.30 0.99
CA MET A 91 -2.15 9.51 0.80
C MET A 91 -3.10 9.37 -0.40
N LEU A 92 -2.61 8.87 -1.54
CA LEU A 92 -3.40 8.65 -2.74
C LEU A 92 -4.56 7.68 -2.47
N LYS A 93 -4.29 6.58 -1.76
CA LYS A 93 -5.32 5.60 -1.37
C LYS A 93 -6.44 6.25 -0.54
N ARG A 94 -6.07 7.06 0.46
CA ARG A 94 -7.04 7.78 1.31
C ARG A 94 -7.86 8.81 0.53
N MET A 95 -7.26 9.50 -0.43
CA MET A 95 -7.97 10.45 -1.29
C MET A 95 -8.96 9.73 -2.21
N ALA A 96 -8.57 8.59 -2.78
CA ALA A 96 -9.43 7.77 -3.62
C ALA A 96 -10.62 7.18 -2.83
N GLU A 97 -10.39 6.71 -1.59
CA GLU A 97 -11.45 6.22 -0.69
C GLU A 97 -12.47 7.32 -0.37
N LYS A 98 -12.01 8.51 0.03
CA LYS A 98 -12.89 9.67 0.27
C LYS A 98 -13.68 10.06 -0.98
N GLY A 99 -13.05 10.06 -2.16
CA GLY A 99 -13.71 10.38 -3.42
C GLY A 99 -14.79 9.37 -3.81
N ARG A 100 -14.67 8.10 -3.42
CA ARG A 100 -15.70 7.07 -3.63
C ARG A 100 -16.88 7.25 -2.68
N GLU A 101 -16.62 7.54 -1.41
CA GLU A 101 -17.64 7.76 -0.38
C GLU A 101 -18.57 8.93 -0.74
N VAL A 102 -17.99 10.05 -1.19
CA VAL A 102 -18.76 11.22 -1.66
C VAL A 102 -19.66 10.88 -2.86
N ARG A 103 -19.17 10.10 -3.83
CA ARG A 103 -19.97 9.69 -5.01
C ARG A 103 -21.13 8.78 -4.64
N THR A 104 -20.92 7.86 -3.70
CA THR A 104 -22.02 7.01 -3.21
C THR A 104 -23.10 7.81 -2.48
N GLU A 105 -22.72 8.82 -1.69
CA GLU A 105 -23.69 9.72 -1.05
C GLU A 105 -24.46 10.58 -2.06
N GLU A 106 -23.79 11.07 -3.10
CA GLU A 106 -24.44 11.81 -4.20
C GLU A 106 -25.41 10.92 -5.00
N GLU A 107 -25.03 9.69 -5.33
CA GLU A 107 -25.90 8.75 -6.06
C GLU A 107 -27.10 8.27 -5.23
N GLU A 108 -26.92 8.07 -3.92
CA GLU A 108 -28.02 7.77 -3.00
C GLU A 108 -28.93 8.97 -2.78
N GLY A 109 -28.37 10.18 -2.69
CA GLY A 109 -29.13 11.44 -2.65
C GLY A 109 -29.95 11.66 -3.92
N MET A 110 -29.37 11.40 -5.09
CA MET A 110 -30.03 11.52 -6.39
C MET A 110 -31.16 10.49 -6.59
N ARG A 111 -31.02 9.28 -6.03
CA ARG A 111 -32.09 8.26 -6.03
C ARG A 111 -33.26 8.63 -5.12
N ARG A 112 -33.01 9.33 -4.01
CA ARG A 112 -34.07 9.77 -3.09
C ARG A 112 -34.91 10.93 -3.65
N VAL A 113 -34.33 11.83 -4.45
CA VAL A 113 -35.07 12.97 -5.04
C VAL A 113 -36.00 12.60 -6.21
N HIS A 114 -35.77 11.48 -6.90
CA HIS A 114 -36.68 10.99 -7.96
C HIS A 114 -37.77 10.03 -7.45
N GLY A 115 -37.85 9.78 -6.14
CA GLY A 115 -38.83 8.88 -5.53
C GLY A 115 -40.03 9.61 -4.91
N VAL A 116 -40.68 10.55 -5.61
CA VAL A 116 -41.99 11.10 -5.19
C VAL A 116 -42.91 11.28 -6.39
N GLY A 117 -43.96 10.46 -6.49
CA GLY A 117 -45.24 10.91 -7.05
C GLY A 117 -45.89 10.15 -8.21
N GLU A 118 -45.99 8.81 -8.19
CA GLU A 118 -47.08 8.13 -8.91
C GLU A 118 -48.07 7.55 -7.89
N GLY A 119 -48.84 8.45 -7.26
CA GLY A 119 -50.04 8.08 -6.53
C GLY A 119 -51.16 7.79 -7.53
N LYS A 120 -51.45 6.51 -7.74
CA LYS A 120 -52.66 6.04 -8.42
C LYS A 120 -53.89 6.72 -7.82
N VAL A 121 -54.61 7.45 -8.65
CA VAL A 121 -56.04 7.74 -8.44
C VAL A 121 -56.78 6.47 -8.81
N GLU A 122 -57.26 5.72 -7.82
CA GLU A 122 -58.30 4.71 -8.02
C GLU A 122 -59.65 5.29 -7.59
N VAL A 123 -60.64 4.93 -8.39
CA VAL A 123 -61.91 5.62 -8.69
C VAL A 123 -63.02 5.23 -7.72
#